data_AF-A0A6B2E1L5-F1
#
_entry.id   AF-A0A6B2E1L5-F1
#
_cell.length_a   1.000
_cell.length_b   1.000
_cell.length_c   1.000
_cell.angle_alpha   90.00
_cell.angle_beta   90.00
_cell.angle_gamma   90.00
#
_symmetry.space_group_name_H-M   'P 1'
#
loop_
_entity.id
_entity.type
_entity.pdbx_description
1 polymer ?
#
loop_
_entity_poly.entity_id
_entity_poly.type
_entity_poly.pdbx_seq_one_letter_code
_entity_poly.pdbx_strand_id
1 'polypeptide(L)'
;MGVHRIWHHGLVPTEGKRPLDALRSRLISRQRQHDDYSVTDLGSSDDGGSRRCDLEFAYGDGEGRYSVQVFLSLCYRAGEDRVTWLLAAACTRPWRSCHVAPAHRIGLEELGASGHDEIPIETPVLAMRGWSREECDHLADLLGEALVAPWRTSAVLVLAEPPTVPVSGWPGLVNVFDVDDRFRRTLNRNLPLGCAVPAGARLYPPPCDQLPDFVETASPVSGEALEGAITQLIQARGRTPLPEEWAEVASVRAWYAADPFVAPDRGPDAELTGKLGRAERELAEARRVITILRKKAKAHAEERDRHACEVKALRGRLEDVSATDVVCLRKQLAQLQEEVDDYARAFEETEAERDELRRVNGLLAGRLARHHDADDEVAAAGRPPEEFPSFAELIAAATASLKHLAITADPAPAAILDHHPKAAAWRRKAWDALRTLDAYAGARTSSLGAGQDPGPELSDVLAFARTGQPGSLISANIIALAESDTVTTNERLRQARTFRVAPRTNPAGRDYFGAHIALERFKAPAPRLHFLDDTDRTGTVYVGYLGAHLPTSKTN
;
A
#
# COMPACT_ATOMS: atom_id res chain seq x y z
N MET A 1 16.49 49.84 -21.43
CA MET A 1 16.81 49.61 -20.00
C MET A 1 18.06 50.42 -19.70
N GLY A 2 18.31 50.82 -18.45
CA GLY A 2 19.54 51.55 -18.11
C GLY A 2 20.68 50.59 -17.79
N VAL A 3 21.92 50.95 -18.15
CA VAL A 3 23.11 50.24 -17.66
C VAL A 3 23.45 50.77 -16.27
N HIS A 4 23.34 49.93 -15.25
CA HIS A 4 23.67 50.25 -13.88
C HIS A 4 25.13 49.91 -13.61
N ARG A 5 25.97 50.94 -13.42
CA ARG A 5 27.40 50.77 -13.14
C ARG A 5 27.73 50.91 -11.66
N ILE A 6 28.85 50.33 -11.27
CA ILE A 6 29.55 50.58 -10.00
C ILE A 6 31.05 50.32 -10.21
N TRP A 7 31.91 50.96 -9.41
CA TRP A 7 33.36 50.79 -9.52
C TRP A 7 34.02 50.76 -8.13
N HIS A 8 35.19 50.13 -8.08
CA HIS A 8 36.09 50.10 -6.92
C HIS A 8 37.55 50.15 -7.41
N HIS A 9 38.41 50.84 -6.66
CA HIS A 9 39.84 50.97 -6.96
C HIS A 9 40.67 50.88 -5.67
N GLY A 10 41.99 50.72 -5.83
CA GLY A 10 42.92 50.69 -4.72
C GLY A 10 44.29 50.13 -5.13
N LEU A 11 44.96 49.47 -4.18
CA LEU A 11 46.34 48.97 -4.34
C LEU A 11 46.41 47.45 -4.15
N VAL A 12 47.45 46.83 -4.72
CA VAL A 12 47.88 45.45 -4.47
C VAL A 12 49.39 45.44 -4.22
N PRO A 13 49.91 44.86 -3.12
CA PRO A 13 51.34 44.80 -2.83
C PRO A 13 52.09 43.85 -3.79
N THR A 14 53.35 44.15 -4.12
CA THR A 14 54.13 43.40 -5.13
C THR A 14 55.29 42.57 -4.57
N GLU A 15 55.15 41.99 -3.38
CA GLU A 15 56.22 41.22 -2.73
C GLU A 15 56.71 40.00 -3.54
N GLY A 16 57.84 40.17 -4.22
CA GLY A 16 58.70 39.11 -4.77
C GLY A 16 58.14 38.28 -5.93
N LYS A 17 56.88 38.47 -6.33
CA LYS A 17 56.22 37.72 -7.42
C LYS A 17 55.47 38.68 -8.33
N ARG A 18 55.51 38.43 -9.65
CA ARG A 18 54.80 39.21 -10.67
C ARG A 18 53.28 39.20 -10.37
N PRO A 19 52.68 40.30 -9.87
CA PRO A 19 51.31 40.27 -9.34
C PRO A 19 50.30 39.95 -10.44
N LEU A 20 50.52 40.55 -11.61
CA LEU A 20 49.72 40.39 -12.82
C LEU A 20 49.71 38.94 -13.36
N ASP A 21 50.78 38.18 -13.14
CA ASP A 21 50.85 36.78 -13.54
C ASP A 21 50.20 35.88 -12.47
N ALA A 22 50.36 36.21 -11.18
CA ALA A 22 49.69 35.51 -10.07
C ALA A 22 48.15 35.67 -10.13
N LEU A 23 47.64 36.88 -10.32
CA LEU A 23 46.23 37.17 -10.53
C LEU A 23 45.69 36.43 -11.77
N ARG A 24 46.41 36.48 -12.90
CA ARG A 24 46.03 35.75 -14.12
C ARG A 24 45.90 34.24 -13.87
N SER A 25 46.86 33.65 -13.14
CA SER A 25 46.78 32.24 -12.75
C SER A 25 45.60 31.94 -11.82
N ARG A 26 45.25 32.84 -10.88
CA ARG A 26 44.09 32.65 -10.00
C ARG A 26 42.76 32.80 -10.72
N LEU A 27 42.60 33.79 -11.60
CA LEU A 27 41.39 33.94 -12.43
C LEU A 27 41.13 32.67 -13.25
N ILE A 28 42.15 32.16 -13.96
CA ILE A 28 42.04 30.91 -14.72
C ILE A 28 41.80 29.69 -13.81
N SER A 29 42.28 29.71 -12.56
CA SER A 29 42.04 28.63 -11.60
C SER A 29 40.62 28.65 -11.03
N ARG A 30 40.11 29.80 -10.56
CA ARG A 30 38.72 29.92 -10.07
C ARG A 30 37.72 29.68 -11.19
N GLN A 31 37.96 30.15 -12.42
CA GLN A 31 37.12 29.85 -13.59
C GLN A 31 37.03 28.33 -13.90
N ARG A 32 38.05 27.53 -13.54
CA ARG A 32 38.01 26.06 -13.65
C ARG A 32 37.34 25.37 -12.46
N GLN A 33 37.06 26.10 -11.38
CA GLN A 33 36.44 25.61 -10.15
C GLN A 33 34.97 26.05 -10.04
N HIS A 34 34.59 27.12 -10.75
CA HIS A 34 33.25 27.71 -10.75
C HIS A 34 32.84 28.13 -12.18
N ASP A 35 31.80 27.51 -12.72
CA ASP A 35 31.19 27.85 -14.02
C ASP A 35 30.33 29.15 -13.97
N ASP A 36 30.59 30.07 -13.03
CA ASP A 36 29.75 31.27 -12.83
C ASP A 36 30.19 32.51 -13.63
N TYR A 37 31.39 32.48 -14.25
CA TYR A 37 31.85 33.52 -15.16
C TYR A 37 32.75 33.05 -16.31
N SER A 38 32.78 33.86 -17.38
CA SER A 38 33.74 33.74 -18.48
C SER A 38 34.87 34.78 -18.34
N VAL A 39 36.06 34.45 -18.87
CA VAL A 39 37.20 35.35 -19.04
C VAL A 39 37.47 35.48 -20.53
N THR A 40 37.31 36.68 -21.09
CA THR A 40 37.27 36.88 -22.55
C THR A 40 38.54 37.53 -23.11
N ASP A 41 39.22 38.37 -22.31
CA ASP A 41 40.52 38.96 -22.66
C ASP A 41 41.42 39.04 -21.41
N LEU A 42 42.74 38.94 -21.63
CA LEU A 42 43.83 39.04 -20.64
C LEU A 42 45.06 39.74 -21.27
N GLY A 43 44.81 40.69 -22.18
CA GLY A 43 45.81 41.39 -22.97
C GLY A 43 46.68 42.40 -22.22
N SER A 44 47.76 42.81 -22.88
CA SER A 44 48.37 44.12 -22.63
C SER A 44 47.41 45.18 -23.15
N SER A 45 47.20 46.24 -22.38
CA SER A 45 46.59 47.45 -22.93
C SER A 45 47.60 48.14 -23.88
N ASP A 46 47.10 48.90 -24.85
CA ASP A 46 47.92 49.63 -25.84
C ASP A 46 48.70 50.81 -25.22
N ASP A 47 48.46 51.12 -23.94
CA ASP A 47 49.16 52.14 -23.15
C ASP A 47 50.55 51.71 -22.63
N GLY A 48 50.92 50.43 -22.79
CA GLY A 48 52.24 49.90 -22.44
C GLY A 48 52.54 49.76 -20.94
N GLY A 49 51.57 50.04 -20.05
CA GLY A 49 51.73 49.94 -18.60
C GLY A 49 50.61 49.20 -17.86
N SER A 50 49.43 49.06 -18.48
CA SER A 50 48.28 48.38 -17.88
C SER A 50 47.93 47.03 -18.51
N ARG A 51 47.30 46.15 -17.73
CA ARG A 51 46.63 44.94 -18.22
C ARG A 51 45.12 45.03 -18.02
N ARG A 52 44.39 44.55 -19.01
CA ARG A 52 42.92 44.45 -19.01
C ARG A 52 42.48 43.02 -18.73
N CYS A 53 41.33 42.87 -18.06
CA CYS A 53 40.59 41.62 -18.02
C CYS A 53 39.09 41.91 -18.18
N ASP A 54 38.48 41.35 -19.23
CA ASP A 54 37.04 41.38 -19.46
C ASP A 54 36.40 40.08 -18.95
N LEU A 55 35.34 40.22 -18.15
CA LEU A 55 34.66 39.14 -17.44
C LEU A 55 33.14 39.26 -17.64
N GLU A 56 32.44 38.14 -17.88
CA GLU A 56 30.97 38.10 -17.85
C GLU A 56 30.49 37.10 -16.79
N PHE A 57 29.74 37.57 -15.80
CA PHE A 57 29.17 36.76 -14.72
C PHE A 57 27.69 36.49 -14.95
N ALA A 58 27.24 35.26 -14.67
CA ALA A 58 25.83 34.91 -14.68
C ALA A 58 25.23 35.05 -13.25
N TYR A 59 24.63 36.20 -12.96
CA TYR A 59 23.89 36.43 -11.73
C TYR A 59 22.47 35.82 -11.82
N GLY A 60 21.84 35.62 -10.67
CA GLY A 60 20.45 35.18 -10.56
C GLY A 60 19.83 35.64 -9.25
N ASP A 61 18.60 36.12 -9.33
CA ASP A 61 17.74 36.47 -8.21
C ASP A 61 16.35 35.80 -8.37
N GLY A 62 15.40 36.10 -7.48
CA GLY A 62 14.03 35.57 -7.56
C GLY A 62 13.23 36.01 -8.80
N GLU A 63 13.71 37.02 -9.54
CA GLU A 63 13.15 37.53 -10.79
C GLU A 63 13.94 37.00 -12.02
N GLY A 64 14.84 36.03 -11.84
CA GLY A 64 15.51 35.29 -12.92
C GLY A 64 17.02 35.54 -13.04
N ARG A 65 17.63 34.97 -14.09
CA ARG A 65 19.06 35.10 -14.39
C ARG A 65 19.33 36.30 -15.32
N TYR A 66 20.42 37.01 -15.06
CA TYR A 66 20.88 38.16 -15.84
C TYR A 66 22.42 38.17 -15.88
N SER A 67 23.02 38.71 -16.95
CA SER A 67 24.47 38.85 -17.01
C SER A 67 24.96 40.21 -16.47
N VAL A 68 26.16 40.17 -15.90
CA VAL A 68 26.91 41.32 -15.39
C VAL A 68 28.27 41.29 -16.08
N GLN A 69 28.57 42.33 -16.85
CA GLN A 69 29.89 42.49 -17.47
C GLN A 69 30.79 43.33 -16.56
N VAL A 70 32.04 42.90 -16.41
CA VAL A 70 33.01 43.48 -15.49
C VAL A 70 34.34 43.64 -16.20
N PHE A 71 34.94 44.80 -16.01
CA PHE A 71 36.22 45.21 -16.56
C PHE A 71 37.17 45.47 -15.41
N LEU A 72 38.28 44.74 -15.37
CA LEU A 72 39.37 44.94 -14.42
C LEU A 72 40.57 45.53 -15.16
N SER A 73 41.02 46.71 -14.73
CA SER A 73 42.26 47.33 -15.18
C SER A 73 43.28 47.34 -14.04
N LEU A 74 44.54 47.12 -14.40
CA LEU A 74 45.67 46.95 -13.49
C LEU A 74 46.83 47.77 -14.04
N CYS A 75 47.17 48.89 -13.39
CA CYS A 75 48.24 49.78 -13.81
C CYS A 75 49.51 49.48 -13.01
N TYR A 76 50.59 49.14 -13.70
CA TYR A 76 51.91 48.99 -13.10
C TYR A 76 52.81 50.16 -13.47
N ARG A 77 53.53 50.70 -12.48
CA ARG A 77 54.54 51.74 -12.68
C ARG A 77 55.91 51.20 -12.28
N ALA A 78 56.88 51.35 -13.18
CA ALA A 78 58.21 50.78 -12.98
C ALA A 78 58.94 51.45 -11.80
N GLY A 79 59.19 50.68 -10.75
CA GLY A 79 59.86 51.12 -9.52
C GLY A 79 58.94 51.33 -8.31
N GLU A 80 57.61 51.26 -8.47
CA GLU A 80 56.67 51.23 -7.35
C GLU A 80 56.55 49.80 -6.79
N ASP A 81 56.37 49.67 -5.47
CA ASP A 81 56.18 48.40 -4.74
C ASP A 81 54.73 47.89 -4.79
N ARG A 82 53.85 48.60 -5.49
CA ARG A 82 52.40 48.38 -5.54
C ARG A 82 51.86 48.45 -6.98
N VAL A 83 50.74 47.78 -7.23
CA VAL A 83 49.94 47.90 -8.47
C VAL A 83 48.65 48.62 -8.12
N THR A 84 48.31 49.68 -8.85
CA THR A 84 46.97 50.29 -8.75
C THR A 84 45.98 49.45 -9.58
N TRP A 85 44.78 49.26 -9.05
CA TRP A 85 43.73 48.49 -9.71
C TRP A 85 42.41 49.25 -9.74
N LEU A 86 41.60 49.00 -10.78
CA LEU A 86 40.21 49.43 -10.89
C LEU A 86 39.37 48.27 -11.41
N LEU A 87 38.36 47.88 -10.65
CA LEU A 87 37.26 47.04 -11.13
C LEU A 87 36.05 47.93 -11.38
N ALA A 88 35.55 47.94 -12.61
CA ALA A 88 34.29 48.56 -12.98
C ALA A 88 33.31 47.48 -13.45
N ALA A 89 32.06 47.53 -12.98
CA ALA A 89 31.02 46.53 -13.24
C ALA A 89 29.78 47.19 -13.82
N ALA A 90 29.11 46.50 -14.74
CA ALA A 90 27.93 46.97 -15.46
C ALA A 90 26.85 45.89 -15.48
N CYS A 91 25.61 46.28 -15.17
CA CYS A 91 24.47 45.38 -15.04
C CYS A 91 23.23 45.96 -15.75
N THR A 92 22.34 45.09 -16.24
CA THR A 92 21.02 45.47 -16.77
C THR A 92 19.96 45.74 -15.68
N ARG A 93 20.31 45.49 -14.40
CA ARG A 93 19.46 45.69 -13.22
C ARG A 93 20.18 46.53 -12.15
N PRO A 94 19.46 47.25 -11.27
CA PRO A 94 20.07 47.98 -10.15
C PRO A 94 20.84 47.07 -9.20
N TRP A 95 21.96 47.56 -8.66
CA TRP A 95 22.72 46.88 -7.60
C TRP A 95 21.96 46.92 -6.26
N ARG A 96 22.11 45.86 -5.45
CA ARG A 96 21.45 45.64 -4.16
C ARG A 96 22.44 45.03 -3.15
N SER A 97 22.15 45.16 -1.85
CA SER A 97 22.94 44.58 -0.75
C SER A 97 23.19 43.06 -0.89
N CYS A 98 22.19 42.32 -1.37
CA CYS A 98 22.26 40.87 -1.55
C CYS A 98 23.11 40.39 -2.75
N HIS A 99 23.66 41.31 -3.56
CA HIS A 99 24.53 40.94 -4.68
C HIS A 99 25.98 40.85 -4.21
N VAL A 100 26.56 39.64 -4.16
CA VAL A 100 28.00 39.45 -3.96
C VAL A 100 28.79 40.28 -4.99
N ALA A 101 29.72 41.15 -4.57
CA ALA A 101 30.47 41.99 -5.50
C ALA A 101 31.41 41.16 -6.40
N PRO A 102 31.65 41.60 -7.64
CA PRO A 102 32.60 40.91 -8.53
C PRO A 102 34.01 40.80 -7.97
N ALA A 103 34.48 41.78 -7.18
CA ALA A 103 35.79 41.76 -6.53
C ALA A 103 36.00 40.51 -5.64
N HIS A 104 34.96 40.12 -4.89
CA HIS A 104 34.98 38.90 -4.06
C HIS A 104 34.83 37.62 -4.91
N ARG A 105 34.04 37.67 -5.99
CA ARG A 105 33.93 36.52 -6.92
C ARG A 105 35.27 36.19 -7.62
N ILE A 106 36.08 37.20 -7.94
CA ILE A 106 37.43 36.97 -8.50
C ILE A 106 38.50 36.66 -7.45
N GLY A 107 38.19 36.77 -6.15
CA GLY A 107 39.13 36.47 -5.06
C GLY A 107 40.20 37.55 -4.87
N LEU A 108 39.84 38.83 -5.02
CA LEU A 108 40.81 39.93 -4.98
C LEU A 108 41.39 40.15 -3.57
N GLU A 109 40.61 39.88 -2.52
CA GLU A 109 41.04 39.81 -1.13
C GLU A 109 42.28 38.92 -0.95
N GLU A 110 42.29 37.75 -1.58
CA GLU A 110 43.31 36.73 -1.39
C GLU A 110 44.70 37.11 -1.95
N LEU A 111 44.80 38.28 -2.60
CA LEU A 111 46.02 38.88 -3.13
C LEU A 111 46.54 40.02 -2.25
N GLY A 112 45.92 40.27 -1.08
CA GLY A 112 46.27 41.39 -0.21
C GLY A 112 45.83 42.75 -0.77
N ALA A 113 44.82 42.77 -1.64
CA ALA A 113 44.31 44.00 -2.22
C ALA A 113 43.62 44.88 -1.16
N SER A 114 43.82 46.19 -1.28
CA SER A 114 43.22 47.22 -0.43
C SER A 114 42.27 48.12 -1.22
N GLY A 115 41.48 48.92 -0.51
CA GLY A 115 40.92 50.15 -1.07
C GLY A 115 41.99 51.22 -1.34
N HIS A 116 41.56 52.38 -1.84
CA HIS A 116 42.42 53.54 -2.06
C HIS A 116 43.06 54.04 -0.76
N ASP A 117 42.34 53.98 0.36
CA ASP A 117 42.80 54.38 1.70
C ASP A 117 43.68 53.32 2.42
N GLU A 118 44.31 52.41 1.67
CA GLU A 118 45.10 51.26 2.14
C GLU A 118 44.40 50.24 3.06
N ILE A 119 43.12 50.44 3.39
CA ILE A 119 42.32 49.50 4.19
C ILE A 119 42.17 48.15 3.45
N PRO A 120 42.56 47.01 4.05
CA PRO A 120 42.36 45.68 3.46
C PRO A 120 40.89 45.35 3.22
N ILE A 121 40.65 44.53 2.20
CA ILE A 121 39.32 44.17 1.67
C ILE A 121 38.46 43.31 2.63
N GLU A 122 38.96 42.95 3.82
CA GLU A 122 38.42 41.90 4.69
C GLU A 122 37.53 42.35 5.88
N THR A 123 37.26 43.64 6.14
CA THR A 123 36.38 44.02 7.28
C THR A 123 35.59 45.33 7.11
N PRO A 124 34.29 45.36 7.45
CA PRO A 124 33.50 46.56 7.78
C PRO A 124 33.11 46.63 9.28
N VAL A 125 33.11 47.82 9.88
CA VAL A 125 32.69 48.04 11.29
C VAL A 125 32.08 49.45 11.46
N LEU A 126 30.87 49.53 12.02
CA LEU A 126 30.48 50.60 12.94
C LEU A 126 29.22 50.21 13.74
N ALA A 127 29.38 50.04 15.04
CA ALA A 127 28.32 49.97 16.04
C ALA A 127 28.80 50.70 17.30
N MET A 128 27.89 51.20 18.15
CA MET A 128 28.26 51.79 19.45
C MET A 128 27.25 51.34 20.52
N ARG A 129 27.70 50.52 21.47
CA ARG A 129 26.84 50.00 22.56
C ARG A 129 26.44 51.11 23.54
N GLY A 130 25.21 51.03 24.05
CA GLY A 130 24.70 51.86 25.15
C GLY A 130 23.91 53.11 24.74
N TRP A 131 23.73 53.35 23.44
CA TRP A 131 22.93 54.46 22.90
C TRP A 131 21.48 54.01 22.66
N SER A 132 20.51 54.91 22.86
CA SER A 132 19.14 54.67 22.46
C SER A 132 18.97 54.80 20.95
N ARG A 133 17.88 54.25 20.40
CA ARG A 133 17.61 54.27 18.97
C ARG A 133 17.51 55.70 18.41
N GLU A 134 16.88 56.60 19.14
CA GLU A 134 16.71 58.01 18.74
C GLU A 134 18.05 58.77 18.70
N GLU A 135 19.00 58.44 19.59
CA GLU A 135 20.37 58.98 19.57
C GLU A 135 21.19 58.38 18.41
N CYS A 136 21.03 57.10 18.10
CA CYS A 136 21.66 56.45 16.95
C CYS A 136 21.14 57.00 15.62
N ASP A 137 19.82 57.15 15.48
CA ASP A 137 19.17 57.67 14.28
C ASP A 137 19.54 59.16 14.09
N HIS A 138 19.57 59.97 15.16
CA HIS A 138 20.05 61.37 15.10
C HIS A 138 21.54 61.49 14.73
N LEU A 139 22.39 60.58 15.20
CA LEU A 139 23.80 60.53 14.80
C LEU A 139 23.94 60.12 13.33
N ALA A 140 23.12 59.18 12.85
CA ALA A 140 23.09 58.75 11.46
C ALA A 140 22.66 59.88 10.52
N ASP A 141 21.64 60.66 10.89
CA ASP A 141 21.21 61.86 10.15
C ASP A 141 22.33 62.92 10.10
N LEU A 142 22.97 63.21 11.24
CA LEU A 142 24.12 64.15 11.30
C LEU A 142 25.30 63.71 10.43
N LEU A 143 25.62 62.41 10.39
CA LEU A 143 26.65 61.86 9.50
C LEU A 143 26.19 61.88 8.03
N GLY A 144 24.90 61.69 7.77
CA GLY A 144 24.26 61.80 6.46
C GLY A 144 24.35 63.23 5.88
N GLU A 145 23.93 64.25 6.63
CA GLU A 145 24.09 65.66 6.25
C GLU A 145 25.55 65.99 5.95
N ALA A 146 26.48 65.55 6.82
CA ALA A 146 27.90 65.78 6.63
C ALA A 146 28.47 65.09 5.39
N LEU A 147 27.93 63.94 4.95
CA LEU A 147 28.41 63.19 3.77
C LEU A 147 28.11 63.88 2.44
N VAL A 148 27.10 64.76 2.39
CA VAL A 148 26.74 65.52 1.17
C VAL A 148 27.26 66.98 1.22
N ALA A 149 28.00 67.35 2.27
CA ALA A 149 28.46 68.71 2.52
C ALA A 149 29.75 69.08 1.72
N PRO A 150 29.77 70.16 0.92
CA PRO A 150 30.81 70.43 -0.08
C PRO A 150 32.09 71.12 0.44
N TRP A 151 32.48 70.95 1.71
CA TRP A 151 33.55 71.74 2.36
C TRP A 151 34.58 70.92 3.18
N ARG A 152 34.78 69.64 2.83
CA ARG A 152 35.69 68.67 3.48
C ARG A 152 37.17 68.86 3.11
N THR A 153 38.10 68.56 4.03
CA THR A 153 39.57 68.67 3.82
C THR A 153 40.53 67.72 4.61
N SER A 154 40.16 67.08 5.74
CA SER A 154 40.93 65.95 6.37
C SER A 154 40.19 65.17 7.49
N ALA A 155 40.68 63.95 7.81
CA ALA A 155 39.88 62.82 8.34
C ALA A 155 40.04 62.39 9.82
N VAL A 156 39.01 61.69 10.35
CA VAL A 156 38.93 60.99 11.66
C VAL A 156 38.17 59.64 11.56
N LEU A 157 38.43 58.71 12.48
CA LEU A 157 37.97 57.30 12.49
C LEU A 157 37.16 56.96 13.77
N VAL A 158 36.13 56.08 13.67
CA VAL A 158 35.35 55.53 14.81
C VAL A 158 35.09 54.03 14.60
N LEU A 159 35.23 53.21 15.66
CA LEU A 159 35.05 51.75 15.65
C LEU A 159 34.54 51.29 17.04
N ALA A 160 33.70 50.24 17.13
CA ALA A 160 33.52 49.43 18.36
C ALA A 160 32.72 48.13 18.09
N GLU A 161 33.43 46.98 18.15
CA GLU A 161 32.88 45.60 18.16
C GLU A 161 32.08 45.14 16.90
N PRO A 162 32.00 43.81 16.63
CA PRO A 162 31.75 43.31 15.28
C PRO A 162 30.25 43.19 14.93
N PRO A 163 29.91 43.27 13.62
CA PRO A 163 28.55 43.00 13.17
C PRO A 163 28.21 41.51 13.28
N THR A 164 27.08 41.18 13.91
CA THR A 164 26.54 39.79 13.97
C THR A 164 25.82 39.36 12.70
N VAL A 165 25.74 40.23 11.68
CA VAL A 165 25.30 39.88 10.33
C VAL A 165 26.48 40.04 9.38
N PRO A 166 26.96 38.97 8.72
CA PRO A 166 28.00 39.08 7.70
C PRO A 166 27.39 39.72 6.43
N VAL A 167 27.64 41.02 6.23
CA VAL A 167 27.24 41.73 5.00
C VAL A 167 28.06 41.16 3.83
N SER A 168 27.46 40.26 3.07
CA SER A 168 28.18 39.35 2.19
C SER A 168 28.75 40.04 0.94
N GLY A 169 30.08 40.12 0.89
CA GLY A 169 30.80 40.39 -0.34
C GLY A 169 30.75 41.84 -0.85
N TRP A 170 30.66 42.85 0.01
CA TRP A 170 31.07 44.23 -0.33
C TRP A 170 32.23 44.70 0.55
N PRO A 171 33.48 44.45 0.10
CA PRO A 171 34.68 44.99 0.72
C PRO A 171 34.64 46.51 0.91
N GLY A 172 35.24 46.99 2.01
CA GLY A 172 35.51 48.43 2.19
C GLY A 172 34.30 49.29 2.56
N LEU A 173 33.39 48.81 3.41
CA LEU A 173 32.38 49.64 4.07
C LEU A 173 32.72 49.98 5.54
N VAL A 174 33.97 50.40 5.78
CA VAL A 174 34.33 51.20 6.97
C VAL A 174 34.34 52.66 6.53
N ASN A 175 33.43 53.49 7.07
CA ASN A 175 33.42 54.90 6.72
C ASN A 175 34.36 55.70 7.64
N VAL A 176 35.44 56.19 7.05
CA VAL A 176 36.27 57.27 7.60
C VAL A 176 35.59 58.61 7.29
N PHE A 177 35.60 59.56 8.24
CA PHE A 177 34.89 60.84 8.09
C PHE A 177 35.85 62.03 8.10
N ASP A 178 35.76 62.82 7.03
CA ASP A 178 36.40 64.14 6.89
C ASP A 178 35.45 65.23 7.40
N VAL A 179 35.89 66.02 8.39
CA VAL A 179 35.03 66.99 9.11
C VAL A 179 35.82 68.21 9.58
N ASP A 180 35.21 69.40 9.44
CA ASP A 180 35.83 70.66 9.85
C ASP A 180 35.77 70.91 11.38
N ASP A 181 36.49 71.93 11.85
CA ASP A 181 36.52 72.28 13.28
C ASP A 181 35.19 72.86 13.81
N ARG A 182 34.25 73.25 12.94
CA ARG A 182 32.88 73.59 13.36
C ARG A 182 32.08 72.32 13.65
N PHE A 183 32.03 71.38 12.72
CA PHE A 183 31.30 70.11 12.86
C PHE A 183 31.89 69.25 13.97
N ARG A 184 33.23 69.19 14.10
CA ARG A 184 33.92 68.54 15.23
C ARG A 184 33.45 69.05 16.59
N ARG A 185 33.18 70.36 16.72
CA ARG A 185 32.64 70.97 17.96
C ARG A 185 31.15 70.71 18.15
N THR A 186 30.37 70.55 17.08
CA THR A 186 28.98 70.07 17.15
C THR A 186 28.92 68.62 17.62
N LEU A 187 29.73 67.74 17.05
CA LEU A 187 29.81 66.32 17.42
C LEU A 187 30.18 66.17 18.90
N ASN A 188 31.27 66.84 19.34
CA ASN A 188 31.73 66.82 20.72
C ASN A 188 30.75 67.44 21.75
N ARG A 189 29.72 68.18 21.31
CA ARG A 189 28.67 68.71 22.20
C ARG A 189 27.49 67.76 22.41
N ASN A 190 27.29 66.81 21.49
CA ASN A 190 26.19 65.85 21.54
C ASN A 190 26.67 64.44 21.94
N LEU A 191 27.97 64.28 22.24
CA LEU A 191 28.56 63.06 22.79
C LEU A 191 28.49 63.06 24.33
N PRO A 192 28.01 61.99 24.99
CA PRO A 192 27.90 61.94 26.46
C PRO A 192 29.21 62.10 27.22
N LEU A 193 29.16 62.85 28.32
CA LEU A 193 30.29 63.07 29.24
C LEU A 193 30.67 61.76 29.95
N GLY A 194 31.85 61.25 29.62
CA GLY A 194 32.38 59.97 30.09
C GLY A 194 33.25 59.29 29.02
N CYS A 195 32.97 59.57 27.74
CA CYS A 195 33.86 59.19 26.64
C CYS A 195 35.11 60.09 26.62
N ALA A 196 36.11 59.73 27.42
CA ALA A 196 37.34 60.50 27.58
C ALA A 196 38.26 60.37 26.36
N VAL A 197 38.04 61.22 25.35
CA VAL A 197 38.92 61.33 24.17
C VAL A 197 40.01 62.38 24.45
N PRO A 198 41.29 61.98 24.62
CA PRO A 198 42.40 62.94 24.66
C PRO A 198 42.51 63.67 23.32
N ALA A 199 43.00 64.91 23.33
CA ALA A 199 43.04 65.76 22.15
C ALA A 199 43.82 65.12 20.98
N GLY A 200 43.11 64.53 20.01
CA GLY A 200 43.70 63.85 18.85
C GLY A 200 43.28 62.39 18.60
N ALA A 201 42.28 61.83 19.30
CA ALA A 201 41.64 60.51 19.06
C ALA A 201 42.49 59.23 19.30
N ARG A 202 41.85 58.10 19.70
CA ARG A 202 42.34 56.68 19.80
C ARG A 202 41.26 55.71 20.36
N LEU A 203 41.54 54.40 20.40
CA LEU A 203 40.55 53.30 20.62
C LEU A 203 41.16 51.94 21.14
N TYR A 204 40.31 51.00 21.63
CA TYR A 204 40.49 49.53 21.90
C TYR A 204 41.20 49.02 23.20
N PRO A 205 41.20 47.70 23.56
CA PRO A 205 40.16 46.60 23.64
C PRO A 205 40.25 45.87 25.05
N PRO A 206 40.21 44.51 25.27
CA PRO A 206 39.38 43.32 24.85
C PRO A 206 38.65 42.70 26.11
N PRO A 207 38.63 41.37 26.50
CA PRO A 207 38.50 40.02 25.85
C PRO A 207 37.44 39.03 26.50
N CYS A 208 37.23 37.81 25.92
CA CYS A 208 36.62 36.54 26.46
C CYS A 208 35.19 36.55 27.08
N ASP A 209 34.35 35.50 27.05
CA ASP A 209 34.31 34.18 26.38
C ASP A 209 32.83 33.77 26.18
N GLN A 210 32.51 33.02 25.11
CA GLN A 210 31.17 32.64 24.62
C GLN A 210 30.23 33.81 24.23
N LEU A 211 29.49 33.62 23.13
CA LEU A 211 28.57 34.61 22.52
C LEU A 211 27.11 34.16 22.78
N PRO A 212 26.27 34.91 23.53
CA PRO A 212 24.92 34.45 23.89
C PRO A 212 23.85 34.69 22.82
N ASP A 213 22.82 33.84 22.80
CA ASP A 213 21.75 33.81 21.78
C ASP A 213 20.91 35.11 21.63
N PHE A 214 20.97 36.03 22.61
CA PHE A 214 20.17 37.28 22.55
C PHE A 214 20.64 38.26 21.45
N VAL A 215 21.82 38.07 20.87
CA VAL A 215 22.36 39.03 19.88
C VAL A 215 21.68 38.92 18.50
N GLU A 216 20.99 37.81 18.18
CA GLU A 216 20.06 37.77 17.04
C GLU A 216 18.74 38.54 17.31
N THR A 217 18.33 38.65 18.57
CA THR A 217 17.03 39.24 18.96
C THR A 217 17.10 40.69 19.44
N ALA A 218 18.30 41.28 19.51
CA ALA A 218 18.53 42.60 20.10
C ALA A 218 19.05 43.69 19.12
N SER A 219 19.01 43.46 17.79
CA SER A 219 19.27 44.54 16.83
C SER A 219 18.09 45.54 16.82
N PRO A 220 18.30 46.85 17.06
CA PRO A 220 17.22 47.83 16.99
C PRO A 220 16.76 48.09 15.55
N VAL A 221 17.59 47.80 14.54
CA VAL A 221 17.25 47.90 13.11
C VAL A 221 16.96 46.49 12.58
N SER A 222 15.82 46.31 11.92
CA SER A 222 15.50 45.04 11.25
C SER A 222 16.41 44.85 10.02
N GLY A 223 16.76 43.59 9.70
CA GLY A 223 17.65 43.28 8.57
C GLY A 223 17.19 43.90 7.26
N GLU A 224 15.89 43.84 6.97
CA GLU A 224 15.26 44.45 5.78
C GLU A 224 15.46 45.98 5.70
N ALA A 225 15.40 46.69 6.82
CA ALA A 225 15.64 48.14 6.85
C ALA A 225 17.12 48.49 6.64
N LEU A 226 18.03 47.69 7.22
CA LEU A 226 19.47 47.83 7.02
C LEU A 226 19.88 47.50 5.57
N GLU A 227 19.34 46.43 5.00
CA GLU A 227 19.50 46.07 3.58
C GLU A 227 18.96 47.14 2.64
N GLY A 228 17.83 47.77 2.99
CA GLY A 228 17.27 48.91 2.27
C GLY A 228 18.22 50.11 2.26
N ALA A 229 18.75 50.51 3.42
CA ALA A 229 19.71 51.61 3.53
C ALA A 229 21.02 51.33 2.79
N ILE A 230 21.59 50.12 2.94
CA ILE A 230 22.79 49.68 2.20
C ILE A 230 22.53 49.68 0.69
N THR A 231 21.37 49.21 0.24
CA THR A 231 20.98 49.21 -1.17
C THR A 231 20.87 50.64 -1.72
N GLN A 232 20.32 51.59 -0.96
CA GLN A 232 20.28 53.00 -1.36
C GLN A 232 21.69 53.60 -1.47
N LEU A 233 22.59 53.31 -0.51
CA LEU A 233 23.98 53.75 -0.54
C LEU A 233 24.75 53.19 -1.76
N ILE A 234 24.58 51.90 -2.06
CA ILE A 234 25.15 51.24 -3.25
C ILE A 234 24.61 51.90 -4.54
N GLN A 235 23.33 52.22 -4.60
CA GLN A 235 22.72 52.88 -5.77
C GLN A 235 23.10 54.36 -5.91
N ALA A 236 23.46 55.04 -4.80
CA ALA A 236 24.06 56.37 -4.84
C ALA A 236 25.52 56.31 -5.32
N ARG A 237 26.32 55.37 -4.80
CA ARG A 237 27.70 55.12 -5.27
C ARG A 237 27.75 54.71 -6.74
N GLY A 238 26.77 53.98 -7.25
CA GLY A 238 26.63 53.69 -8.68
C GLY A 238 26.39 54.91 -9.60
N ARG A 239 26.26 56.12 -9.03
CA ARG A 239 26.12 57.39 -9.77
C ARG A 239 27.37 58.28 -9.67
N THR A 240 28.39 57.91 -8.90
CA THR A 240 29.62 58.70 -8.83
C THR A 240 30.47 58.52 -10.10
N PRO A 241 31.13 59.59 -10.59
CA PRO A 241 32.08 59.48 -11.69
C PRO A 241 33.27 58.61 -11.28
N LEU A 242 34.03 58.10 -12.25
CA LEU A 242 35.30 57.43 -11.98
C LEU A 242 36.28 58.37 -11.26
N PRO A 243 37.22 57.85 -10.44
CA PRO A 243 38.30 58.65 -9.88
C PRO A 243 39.14 59.31 -10.98
N GLU A 244 39.67 60.49 -10.71
CA GLU A 244 40.45 61.27 -11.69
C GLU A 244 41.66 60.49 -12.25
N GLU A 245 42.33 59.71 -11.39
CA GLU A 245 43.44 58.81 -11.75
C GLU A 245 43.08 57.73 -12.79
N TRP A 246 41.79 57.39 -12.95
CA TRP A 246 41.29 56.42 -13.92
C TRP A 246 40.47 57.03 -15.06
N ALA A 247 39.96 58.26 -14.90
CA ALA A 247 39.12 58.95 -15.88
C ALA A 247 39.85 59.20 -17.22
N GLU A 248 41.17 59.42 -17.18
CA GLU A 248 41.99 59.63 -18.39
C GLU A 248 42.57 58.35 -19.00
N VAL A 249 42.45 57.19 -18.33
CA VAL A 249 42.92 55.92 -18.87
C VAL A 249 42.01 55.49 -20.03
N ALA A 250 42.55 55.52 -21.25
CA ALA A 250 41.75 55.43 -22.48
C ALA A 250 40.90 54.15 -22.57
N SER A 251 41.44 53.00 -22.15
CA SER A 251 40.75 51.70 -22.13
C SER A 251 39.57 51.69 -21.13
N VAL A 252 39.78 52.24 -19.93
CA VAL A 252 38.75 52.42 -18.89
C VAL A 252 37.64 53.34 -19.41
N ARG A 253 38.01 54.52 -19.93
CA ARG A 253 37.07 55.52 -20.44
C ARG A 253 36.22 54.99 -21.59
N ALA A 254 36.82 54.22 -22.50
CA ALA A 254 36.09 53.56 -23.59
C ALA A 254 35.06 52.54 -23.08
N TRP A 255 35.45 51.66 -22.16
CA TRP A 255 34.54 50.64 -21.59
C TRP A 255 33.43 51.24 -20.70
N TYR A 256 33.74 52.31 -19.96
CA TYR A 256 32.78 52.98 -19.09
C TYR A 256 31.76 53.82 -19.88
N ALA A 257 32.11 54.26 -21.10
CA ALA A 257 31.21 54.98 -22.01
C ALA A 257 30.37 54.05 -22.91
N ALA A 258 30.93 52.96 -23.42
CA ALA A 258 30.23 52.03 -24.31
C ALA A 258 29.21 51.17 -23.55
N ASP A 259 28.01 50.94 -24.11
CA ASP A 259 27.02 50.01 -23.52
C ASP A 259 27.43 48.55 -23.78
N PRO A 260 27.77 47.77 -22.74
CA PRO A 260 28.22 46.38 -22.90
C PRO A 260 27.13 45.41 -23.37
N PHE A 261 25.85 45.79 -23.29
CA PHE A 261 24.70 44.94 -23.63
C PHE A 261 24.11 45.24 -25.02
N VAL A 262 24.66 46.20 -25.76
CA VAL A 262 24.31 46.41 -27.17
C VAL A 262 24.93 45.30 -28.01
N ALA A 263 24.07 44.45 -28.59
CA ALA A 263 24.51 43.39 -29.49
C ALA A 263 25.21 44.00 -30.74
N PRO A 264 26.37 43.47 -31.17
CA PRO A 264 27.03 43.94 -32.38
C PRO A 264 26.18 43.58 -33.60
N ASP A 265 25.98 44.55 -34.50
CA ASP A 265 25.20 44.38 -35.71
C ASP A 265 25.87 43.36 -36.65
N ARG A 266 25.31 42.14 -36.69
CA ARG A 266 25.79 41.04 -37.52
C ARG A 266 24.82 40.83 -38.68
N GLY A 267 25.29 41.17 -39.88
CA GLY A 267 24.60 40.85 -41.12
C GLY A 267 24.32 39.34 -41.28
N PRO A 268 23.35 38.95 -42.12
CA PRO A 268 22.78 37.61 -42.13
C PRO A 268 23.78 36.53 -42.58
N ASP A 269 24.13 35.64 -41.66
CA ASP A 269 24.88 34.42 -41.94
C ASP A 269 24.00 33.41 -42.71
N ALA A 270 24.40 33.15 -43.96
CA ALA A 270 23.69 32.26 -44.87
C ALA A 270 23.62 30.80 -44.38
N GLU A 271 24.56 30.33 -43.56
CA GLU A 271 24.49 28.98 -43.00
C GLU A 271 23.39 28.86 -41.95
N LEU A 272 23.20 29.91 -41.13
CA LEU A 272 22.10 30.01 -40.17
C LEU A 272 20.74 30.15 -40.88
N THR A 273 20.63 30.94 -41.95
CA THR A 273 19.42 30.97 -42.78
C THR A 273 19.09 29.59 -43.37
N GLY A 274 20.11 28.87 -43.85
CA GLY A 274 19.97 27.50 -44.37
C GLY A 274 19.57 26.46 -43.31
N LYS A 275 20.00 26.64 -42.05
CA LYS A 275 19.58 25.82 -40.89
C LYS A 275 18.13 26.14 -40.48
N LEU A 276 17.77 27.41 -40.37
CA LEU A 276 16.41 27.85 -40.03
C LEU A 276 15.37 27.31 -41.01
N GLY A 277 15.62 27.47 -42.32
CA GLY A 277 14.71 26.96 -43.35
C GLY A 277 14.58 25.43 -43.39
N ARG A 278 15.49 24.66 -42.79
CA ARG A 278 15.30 23.21 -42.56
C ARG A 278 14.38 22.96 -41.36
N ALA A 279 14.68 23.57 -40.22
CA ALA A 279 13.89 23.46 -38.99
C ALA A 279 12.42 23.89 -39.19
N GLU A 280 12.15 24.92 -40.00
CA GLU A 280 10.79 25.35 -40.34
C GLU A 280 10.01 24.29 -41.14
N ARG A 281 10.66 23.57 -42.06
CA ARG A 281 10.04 22.48 -42.83
C ARG A 281 9.74 21.28 -41.94
N GLU A 282 10.70 20.90 -41.10
CA GLU A 282 10.55 19.84 -40.10
C GLU A 282 9.41 20.15 -39.11
N LEU A 283 9.34 21.40 -38.62
CA LEU A 283 8.24 21.88 -37.77
C LEU A 283 6.88 21.86 -38.48
N ALA A 284 6.83 22.21 -39.77
CA ALA A 284 5.61 22.14 -40.58
C ALA A 284 5.16 20.69 -40.83
N GLU A 285 6.10 19.73 -40.94
CA GLU A 285 5.79 18.30 -41.00
C GLU A 285 5.32 17.75 -39.66
N ALA A 286 6.03 18.03 -38.56
CA ALA A 286 5.62 17.64 -37.21
C ALA A 286 4.19 18.17 -36.86
N ARG A 287 3.87 19.41 -37.22
CA ARG A 287 2.51 19.98 -37.07
C ARG A 287 1.44 19.21 -37.86
N ARG A 288 1.76 18.71 -39.06
CA ARG A 288 0.86 17.86 -39.86
C ARG A 288 0.68 16.49 -39.20
N VAL A 289 1.75 15.85 -38.72
CA VAL A 289 1.68 14.57 -37.98
C VAL A 289 0.84 14.71 -36.71
N ILE A 290 1.07 15.74 -35.89
CA ILE A 290 0.27 16.04 -34.68
C ILE A 290 -1.21 16.22 -35.02
N THR A 291 -1.54 16.86 -36.15
CA THR A 291 -2.94 17.01 -36.61
C THR A 291 -3.58 15.66 -36.97
N ILE A 292 -2.84 14.75 -37.61
CA ILE A 292 -3.31 13.39 -37.92
C ILE A 292 -3.51 12.57 -36.63
N LEU A 293 -2.55 12.63 -35.70
CA LEU A 293 -2.64 11.94 -34.41
C LEU A 293 -3.83 12.43 -33.57
N ARG A 294 -4.07 13.75 -33.53
CA ARG A 294 -5.26 14.33 -32.86
C ARG A 294 -6.58 13.83 -33.48
N LYS A 295 -6.66 13.72 -34.81
CA LYS A 295 -7.84 13.14 -35.49
C LYS A 295 -8.05 11.66 -35.12
N LYS A 296 -6.98 10.85 -35.12
CA LYS A 296 -7.06 9.43 -34.67
C LYS A 296 -7.48 9.30 -33.20
N ALA A 297 -6.90 10.12 -32.32
CA ALA A 297 -7.26 10.13 -30.90
C ALA A 297 -8.74 10.46 -30.66
N LYS A 298 -9.31 11.42 -31.41
CA LYS A 298 -10.74 11.74 -31.35
C LYS A 298 -11.61 10.56 -31.81
N ALA A 299 -11.27 9.92 -32.93
CA ALA A 299 -12.02 8.76 -33.43
C ALA A 299 -12.00 7.57 -32.44
N HIS A 300 -10.86 7.31 -31.80
CA HIS A 300 -10.78 6.26 -30.77
C HIS A 300 -11.50 6.63 -29.46
N ALA A 301 -11.66 7.92 -29.13
CA ALA A 301 -12.53 8.34 -28.03
C ALA A 301 -14.01 8.06 -28.37
N GLU A 302 -14.45 8.49 -29.55
CA GLU A 302 -15.81 8.23 -30.08
C GLU A 302 -16.12 6.72 -30.23
N GLU A 303 -15.10 5.89 -30.36
CA GLU A 303 -15.20 4.43 -30.36
C GLU A 303 -15.31 3.83 -28.95
N ARG A 304 -14.48 4.29 -28.02
CA ARG A 304 -14.56 3.91 -26.61
C ARG A 304 -15.90 4.31 -25.99
N ASP A 305 -16.44 5.47 -26.34
CA ASP A 305 -17.73 5.95 -25.84
C ASP A 305 -18.90 5.12 -26.39
N ARG A 306 -18.84 4.71 -27.67
CA ARG A 306 -19.79 3.75 -28.26
C ARG A 306 -19.77 2.41 -27.51
N HIS A 307 -18.58 1.83 -27.29
CA HIS A 307 -18.46 0.58 -26.55
C HIS A 307 -18.82 0.71 -25.06
N ALA A 308 -18.60 1.86 -24.42
CA ALA A 308 -19.04 2.09 -23.04
C ALA A 308 -20.57 2.10 -22.93
N CYS A 309 -21.27 2.72 -23.89
CA CYS A 309 -22.73 2.67 -24.00
C CYS A 309 -23.25 1.25 -24.29
N GLU A 310 -22.60 0.51 -25.18
CA GLU A 310 -22.91 -0.89 -25.51
C GLU A 310 -22.76 -1.82 -24.28
N VAL A 311 -21.62 -1.73 -23.57
CA VAL A 311 -21.38 -2.48 -22.32
C VAL A 311 -22.40 -2.12 -21.24
N LYS A 312 -22.81 -0.84 -21.13
CA LYS A 312 -23.86 -0.42 -20.19
C LYS A 312 -25.22 -1.04 -20.55
N ALA A 313 -25.60 -1.07 -21.83
CA ALA A 313 -26.84 -1.69 -22.30
C ALA A 313 -26.84 -3.22 -22.10
N LEU A 314 -25.70 -3.88 -22.34
CA LEU A 314 -25.55 -5.32 -22.09
C LEU A 314 -25.61 -5.68 -20.60
N ARG A 315 -25.05 -4.84 -19.72
CA ARG A 315 -25.17 -5.02 -18.26
C ARG A 315 -26.61 -4.91 -17.77
N GLY A 316 -27.35 -3.87 -18.17
CA GLY A 316 -28.76 -3.74 -17.81
C GLY A 316 -29.58 -4.97 -18.24
N ARG A 317 -29.42 -5.42 -19.49
CA ARG A 317 -30.08 -6.65 -19.98
C ARG A 317 -29.70 -7.91 -19.20
N LEU A 318 -28.46 -8.03 -18.72
CA LEU A 318 -28.02 -9.14 -17.89
C LEU A 318 -28.62 -9.07 -16.48
N GLU A 319 -28.67 -7.87 -15.90
CA GLU A 319 -29.29 -7.60 -14.61
C GLU A 319 -30.79 -7.93 -14.63
N ASP A 320 -31.55 -7.44 -15.62
CA ASP A 320 -32.98 -7.70 -15.84
C ASP A 320 -33.31 -9.20 -15.96
N VAL A 321 -32.55 -9.92 -16.80
CA VAL A 321 -32.70 -11.38 -17.00
C VAL A 321 -32.35 -12.13 -15.71
N SER A 322 -31.23 -11.81 -15.08
CA SER A 322 -30.80 -12.48 -13.84
C SER A 322 -31.78 -12.30 -12.68
N ALA A 323 -32.38 -11.10 -12.54
CA ALA A 323 -33.38 -10.84 -11.51
C ALA A 323 -34.66 -11.64 -11.74
N THR A 324 -35.13 -11.68 -12.99
CA THR A 324 -36.38 -12.38 -13.36
C THR A 324 -36.23 -13.90 -13.23
N ASP A 325 -35.17 -14.46 -13.81
CA ASP A 325 -34.95 -15.91 -13.86
C ASP A 325 -34.65 -16.48 -12.48
N VAL A 326 -33.81 -15.82 -11.66
CA VAL A 326 -33.47 -16.30 -10.31
C VAL A 326 -34.69 -16.29 -9.39
N VAL A 327 -35.61 -15.31 -9.51
CA VAL A 327 -36.85 -15.30 -8.74
C VAL A 327 -37.82 -16.39 -9.23
N CYS A 328 -37.93 -16.59 -10.55
CA CYS A 328 -38.77 -17.64 -11.12
C CYS A 328 -38.30 -19.05 -10.69
N LEU A 329 -37.01 -19.34 -10.86
CA LEU A 329 -36.39 -20.62 -10.49
C LEU A 329 -36.49 -20.89 -8.98
N ARG A 330 -36.31 -19.87 -8.13
CA ARG A 330 -36.52 -20.02 -6.67
C ARG A 330 -37.96 -20.38 -6.31
N LYS A 331 -38.95 -19.79 -6.99
CA LYS A 331 -40.36 -20.16 -6.78
C LYS A 331 -40.65 -21.59 -7.25
N GLN A 332 -40.11 -22.00 -8.40
CA GLN A 332 -40.24 -23.36 -8.90
C GLN A 332 -39.59 -24.39 -7.96
N LEU A 333 -38.41 -24.09 -7.41
CA LEU A 333 -37.75 -24.94 -6.41
C LEU A 333 -38.58 -25.09 -5.14
N ALA A 334 -39.16 -24.00 -4.62
CA ALA A 334 -40.02 -24.05 -3.44
C ALA A 334 -41.29 -24.90 -3.68
N GLN A 335 -41.93 -24.74 -4.84
CA GLN A 335 -43.10 -25.54 -5.21
C GLN A 335 -42.75 -27.03 -5.35
N LEU A 336 -41.65 -27.36 -6.02
CA LEU A 336 -41.18 -28.74 -6.16
C LEU A 336 -40.78 -29.38 -4.82
N GLN A 337 -40.37 -28.58 -3.83
CA GLN A 337 -40.11 -29.05 -2.47
C GLN A 337 -41.41 -29.38 -1.73
N GLU A 338 -42.42 -28.52 -1.83
CA GLU A 338 -43.77 -28.75 -1.27
C GLU A 338 -44.43 -30.00 -1.89
N GLU A 339 -44.35 -30.15 -3.21
CA GLU A 339 -44.82 -31.36 -3.92
C GLU A 339 -44.10 -32.63 -3.44
N VAL A 340 -42.77 -32.58 -3.21
CA VAL A 340 -41.99 -33.73 -2.70
C VAL A 340 -42.37 -34.10 -1.27
N ASP A 341 -42.62 -33.12 -0.39
CA ASP A 341 -43.03 -33.39 1.00
C ASP A 341 -44.45 -33.98 1.08
N ASP A 342 -45.37 -33.55 0.20
CA ASP A 342 -46.70 -34.14 0.08
C ASP A 342 -46.65 -35.57 -0.49
N TYR A 343 -45.85 -35.83 -1.53
CA TYR A 343 -45.63 -37.19 -2.03
C TYR A 343 -44.98 -38.10 -0.97
N ALA A 344 -44.05 -37.57 -0.15
CA ALA A 344 -43.44 -38.32 0.94
C ALA A 344 -44.46 -38.70 2.03
N ARG A 345 -45.42 -37.83 2.34
CA ARG A 345 -46.51 -38.11 3.30
C ARG A 345 -47.43 -39.22 2.80
N ALA A 346 -47.93 -39.09 1.56
CA ALA A 346 -48.79 -40.10 0.94
C ALA A 346 -48.09 -41.47 0.79
N PHE A 347 -46.77 -41.48 0.56
CA PHE A 347 -45.98 -42.73 0.54
C PHE A 347 -45.89 -43.39 1.93
N GLU A 348 -45.74 -42.61 3.01
CA GLU A 348 -45.70 -43.16 4.37
C GLU A 348 -47.06 -43.69 4.83
N GLU A 349 -48.16 -43.04 4.44
CA GLU A 349 -49.52 -43.52 4.69
C GLU A 349 -49.81 -44.84 3.97
N THR A 350 -49.44 -44.94 2.69
CA THR A 350 -49.66 -46.17 1.88
C THR A 350 -48.73 -47.33 2.25
N GLU A 351 -47.49 -47.09 2.72
CA GLU A 351 -46.67 -48.16 3.31
C GLU A 351 -47.27 -48.65 4.64
N ALA A 352 -47.85 -47.78 5.46
CA ALA A 352 -48.46 -48.15 6.74
C ALA A 352 -49.72 -49.01 6.55
N GLU A 353 -50.63 -48.62 5.64
CA GLU A 353 -51.81 -49.42 5.30
C GLU A 353 -51.41 -50.81 4.77
N ARG A 354 -50.45 -50.88 3.84
CA ARG A 354 -49.96 -52.13 3.27
C ARG A 354 -49.35 -53.06 4.32
N ASP A 355 -48.54 -52.53 5.24
CA ASP A 355 -47.88 -53.33 6.27
C ASP A 355 -48.88 -53.81 7.34
N GLU A 356 -49.93 -53.05 7.65
CA GLU A 356 -51.03 -53.53 8.51
C GLU A 356 -51.88 -54.61 7.81
N LEU A 357 -52.21 -54.43 6.52
CA LEU A 357 -52.94 -55.46 5.74
C LEU A 357 -52.15 -56.77 5.65
N ARG A 358 -50.82 -56.71 5.49
CA ARG A 358 -49.91 -57.88 5.57
C ARG A 358 -50.05 -58.60 6.92
N ARG A 359 -49.92 -57.86 8.01
CA ARG A 359 -50.00 -58.37 9.39
C ARG A 359 -51.35 -59.00 9.69
N VAL A 360 -52.44 -58.31 9.34
CA VAL A 360 -53.82 -58.80 9.50
C VAL A 360 -54.04 -60.08 8.71
N ASN A 361 -53.61 -60.15 7.45
CA ASN A 361 -53.77 -61.36 6.63
C ASN A 361 -53.02 -62.56 7.23
N GLY A 362 -51.74 -62.43 7.59
CA GLY A 362 -50.97 -63.50 8.22
C GLY A 362 -51.52 -63.95 9.58
N LEU A 363 -52.13 -63.03 10.35
CA LEU A 363 -52.85 -63.35 11.59
C LEU A 363 -54.19 -64.06 11.35
N LEU A 364 -54.91 -63.70 10.28
CA LEU A 364 -56.17 -64.36 9.89
C LEU A 364 -55.92 -65.75 9.32
N ALA A 365 -54.95 -65.91 8.42
CA ALA A 365 -54.49 -67.22 7.94
C ALA A 365 -54.09 -68.13 9.11
N GLY A 366 -53.33 -67.61 10.07
CA GLY A 366 -52.99 -68.33 11.29
C GLY A 366 -54.16 -68.63 12.23
N ARG A 367 -55.27 -67.89 12.19
CA ARG A 367 -56.51 -68.25 12.90
C ARG A 367 -57.31 -69.31 12.14
N LEU A 368 -57.34 -69.23 10.81
CA LEU A 368 -58.05 -70.17 9.95
C LEU A 368 -57.42 -71.56 9.98
N ALA A 369 -56.08 -71.66 9.90
CA ALA A 369 -55.37 -72.92 10.07
C ALA A 369 -55.72 -73.59 11.42
N ARG A 370 -55.57 -72.87 12.54
CA ARG A 370 -56.00 -73.35 13.87
C ARG A 370 -57.50 -73.65 14.01
N HIS A 371 -58.35 -73.30 13.04
CA HIS A 371 -59.75 -73.73 13.00
C HIS A 371 -59.98 -74.95 12.09
N HIS A 372 -59.07 -75.24 11.17
CA HIS A 372 -59.04 -76.49 10.40
C HIS A 372 -58.32 -77.62 11.15
N ASP A 373 -57.29 -77.29 11.94
CA ASP A 373 -56.53 -78.24 12.76
C ASP A 373 -57.26 -78.62 14.07
N ALA A 374 -58.40 -77.98 14.39
CA ALA A 374 -59.11 -78.08 15.67
C ALA A 374 -60.02 -79.31 15.83
N ASP A 375 -59.64 -80.46 15.27
CA ASP A 375 -60.10 -81.77 15.75
C ASP A 375 -59.18 -82.32 16.87
N ASP A 376 -57.99 -81.74 17.09
CA ASP A 376 -57.11 -82.02 18.24
C ASP A 376 -57.03 -80.83 19.22
N GLU A 377 -57.05 -81.12 20.51
CA GLU A 377 -57.04 -80.11 21.59
C GLU A 377 -55.63 -79.58 21.95
N VAL A 378 -55.62 -78.51 22.75
CA VAL A 378 -54.48 -77.96 23.53
C VAL A 378 -53.43 -77.14 22.77
N ALA A 379 -53.55 -75.81 22.86
CA ALA A 379 -52.52 -74.96 23.50
C ALA A 379 -52.91 -73.46 23.55
N ALA A 380 -53.60 -73.03 24.61
CA ALA A 380 -53.83 -71.60 24.88
C ALA A 380 -52.58 -70.92 25.49
N ALA A 381 -51.46 -70.92 24.76
CA ALA A 381 -50.27 -70.17 25.15
C ALA A 381 -50.56 -68.66 25.12
N GLY A 382 -50.15 -67.93 26.17
CA GLY A 382 -50.53 -66.53 26.37
C GLY A 382 -50.13 -65.62 25.21
N ARG A 383 -51.04 -64.72 24.81
CA ARG A 383 -50.72 -63.71 23.78
C ARG A 383 -49.59 -62.81 24.30
N PRO A 384 -48.44 -62.70 23.60
CA PRO A 384 -47.38 -61.79 23.99
C PRO A 384 -47.85 -60.33 23.85
N PRO A 385 -47.22 -59.37 24.55
CA PRO A 385 -47.55 -57.95 24.41
C PRO A 385 -47.51 -57.51 22.94
N GLU A 386 -48.54 -56.80 22.49
CA GLU A 386 -48.59 -56.28 21.11
C GLU A 386 -47.71 -55.02 20.92
N GLU A 387 -47.20 -54.45 22.02
CA GLU A 387 -46.27 -53.32 22.04
C GLU A 387 -45.14 -53.53 23.06
N PHE A 388 -43.94 -53.05 22.72
CA PHE A 388 -42.74 -53.10 23.57
C PHE A 388 -42.28 -51.68 23.90
N PRO A 389 -41.93 -51.36 25.16
CA PRO A 389 -41.39 -50.04 25.53
C PRO A 389 -40.01 -49.76 24.93
N SER A 390 -39.13 -50.76 24.86
CA SER A 390 -37.77 -50.66 24.29
C SER A 390 -37.41 -51.82 23.36
N PHE A 391 -36.37 -51.63 22.53
CA PHE A 391 -35.81 -52.71 21.70
C PHE A 391 -35.14 -53.80 22.56
N ALA A 392 -34.60 -53.44 23.74
CA ALA A 392 -34.01 -54.40 24.66
C ALA A 392 -35.07 -55.38 25.22
N GLU A 393 -36.26 -54.88 25.59
CA GLU A 393 -37.39 -55.72 26.03
C GLU A 393 -37.94 -56.59 24.90
N LEU A 394 -38.00 -56.07 23.67
CA LEU A 394 -38.37 -56.86 22.48
C LEU A 394 -37.39 -58.02 22.26
N ILE A 395 -36.09 -57.77 22.33
CA ILE A 395 -35.04 -58.80 22.19
C ILE A 395 -35.15 -59.84 23.33
N ALA A 396 -35.36 -59.41 24.57
CA ALA A 396 -35.52 -60.30 25.72
C ALA A 396 -36.78 -61.18 25.60
N ALA A 397 -37.92 -60.60 25.22
CA ALA A 397 -39.17 -61.33 25.00
C ALA A 397 -39.02 -62.34 23.84
N ALA A 398 -38.43 -61.93 22.72
CA ALA A 398 -38.18 -62.80 21.58
C ALA A 398 -37.31 -64.00 21.95
N THR A 399 -36.24 -63.77 22.72
CA THR A 399 -35.33 -64.81 23.23
C THR A 399 -36.03 -65.77 24.18
N ALA A 400 -37.08 -65.32 24.89
CA ALA A 400 -37.86 -66.16 25.80
C ALA A 400 -39.00 -66.94 25.11
N SER A 401 -39.56 -66.45 23.99
CA SER A 401 -40.77 -67.03 23.38
C SER A 401 -40.58 -67.74 22.03
N LEU A 402 -39.57 -67.36 21.23
CA LEU A 402 -39.41 -67.83 19.85
C LEU A 402 -38.40 -68.97 19.80
N LYS A 403 -38.91 -70.21 19.74
CA LYS A 403 -38.15 -71.44 20.00
C LYS A 403 -37.21 -71.85 18.86
N HIS A 404 -37.48 -71.40 17.64
CA HIS A 404 -36.69 -71.73 16.45
C HIS A 404 -35.66 -70.63 16.12
N LEU A 405 -35.52 -69.62 16.99
CA LEU A 405 -34.54 -68.55 16.85
C LEU A 405 -33.39 -68.65 17.85
N ALA A 406 -32.17 -68.44 17.37
CA ALA A 406 -31.01 -68.18 18.21
C ALA A 406 -30.61 -66.70 18.10
N ILE A 407 -31.15 -65.87 19.00
CA ILE A 407 -30.83 -64.44 19.03
C ILE A 407 -29.47 -64.25 19.68
N THR A 408 -28.48 -63.86 18.86
CA THR A 408 -27.10 -63.58 19.28
C THR A 408 -26.71 -62.12 19.12
N ALA A 409 -27.67 -61.28 18.72
CA ALA A 409 -27.56 -59.84 18.59
C ALA A 409 -27.23 -59.15 19.92
N ASP A 410 -26.33 -58.17 19.85
CA ASP A 410 -26.10 -57.20 20.91
C ASP A 410 -27.32 -56.23 20.99
N PRO A 411 -27.89 -55.95 22.17
CA PRO A 411 -28.97 -54.97 22.29
C PRO A 411 -28.52 -53.51 22.16
N ALA A 412 -27.23 -53.18 22.33
CA ALA A 412 -26.76 -51.80 22.34
C ALA A 412 -26.95 -51.05 20.99
N PRO A 413 -26.70 -51.65 19.81
CA PRO A 413 -27.03 -51.05 18.51
C PRO A 413 -28.54 -50.82 18.30
N ALA A 414 -29.40 -51.60 18.97
CA ALA A 414 -30.85 -51.44 18.90
C ALA A 414 -31.35 -50.33 19.82
N ALA A 415 -30.77 -50.19 21.02
CA ALA A 415 -31.14 -49.15 22.00
C ALA A 415 -30.99 -47.72 21.45
N ILE A 416 -30.02 -47.48 20.54
CA ILE A 416 -29.86 -46.19 19.84
C ILE A 416 -31.14 -45.78 19.07
N LEU A 417 -31.90 -46.77 18.58
CA LEU A 417 -33.12 -46.53 17.82
C LEU A 417 -34.32 -46.12 18.69
N ASP A 418 -34.31 -46.42 20.00
CA ASP A 418 -35.46 -46.19 20.89
C ASP A 418 -35.80 -44.70 21.07
N HIS A 419 -34.84 -43.79 20.80
CA HIS A 419 -35.04 -42.34 20.82
C HIS A 419 -35.66 -41.77 19.54
N HIS A 420 -35.84 -42.55 18.47
CA HIS A 420 -36.34 -42.06 17.18
C HIS A 420 -37.89 -41.99 17.16
N PRO A 421 -38.53 -40.99 16.52
CA PRO A 421 -39.99 -40.89 16.46
C PRO A 421 -40.71 -42.12 15.88
N LYS A 422 -40.07 -42.86 14.95
CA LYS A 422 -40.60 -44.12 14.41
C LYS A 422 -40.31 -45.38 15.27
N ALA A 423 -39.66 -45.26 16.43
CA ALA A 423 -39.15 -46.41 17.18
C ALA A 423 -40.22 -47.46 17.49
N ALA A 424 -41.42 -47.05 17.96
CA ALA A 424 -42.51 -47.97 18.25
C ALA A 424 -42.97 -48.78 17.02
N ALA A 425 -43.07 -48.13 15.85
CA ALA A 425 -43.41 -48.79 14.59
C ALA A 425 -42.31 -49.78 14.15
N TRP A 426 -41.04 -49.42 14.30
CA TRP A 426 -39.92 -50.30 14.02
C TRP A 426 -39.83 -51.48 14.99
N ARG A 427 -40.16 -51.30 16.28
CA ARG A 427 -40.28 -52.40 17.25
C ARG A 427 -41.40 -53.36 16.84
N ARG A 428 -42.60 -52.86 16.50
CA ARG A 428 -43.71 -53.70 16.00
C ARG A 428 -43.29 -54.50 14.76
N LYS A 429 -42.65 -53.84 13.78
CA LYS A 429 -42.16 -54.46 12.54
C LYS A 429 -41.01 -55.45 12.75
N ALA A 430 -40.13 -55.21 13.72
CA ALA A 430 -39.09 -56.14 14.12
C ALA A 430 -39.67 -57.39 14.80
N TRP A 431 -40.69 -57.22 15.64
CA TRP A 431 -41.41 -58.32 16.28
C TRP A 431 -42.13 -59.20 15.25
N ASP A 432 -42.87 -58.61 14.31
CA ASP A 432 -43.53 -59.35 13.23
C ASP A 432 -42.51 -60.05 12.30
N ALA A 433 -41.33 -59.45 12.07
CA ALA A 433 -40.24 -60.08 11.34
C ALA A 433 -39.64 -61.29 12.08
N LEU A 434 -39.36 -61.15 13.39
CA LEU A 434 -38.89 -62.26 14.23
C LEU A 434 -39.90 -63.40 14.27
N ARG A 435 -41.19 -63.10 14.44
CA ARG A 435 -42.26 -64.11 14.40
C ARG A 435 -42.41 -64.77 13.03
N THR A 436 -42.13 -64.06 11.94
CA THR A 436 -42.12 -64.66 10.59
C THR A 436 -40.94 -65.61 10.42
N LEU A 437 -39.75 -65.27 10.95
CA LEU A 437 -38.58 -66.16 10.95
C LEU A 437 -38.81 -67.42 11.82
N ASP A 438 -39.41 -67.27 13.00
CA ASP A 438 -39.74 -68.39 13.90
C ASP A 438 -40.79 -69.33 13.30
N ALA A 439 -41.85 -68.79 12.68
CA ALA A 439 -42.88 -69.56 11.99
C ALA A 439 -42.33 -70.32 10.77
N TYR A 440 -41.51 -69.65 9.94
CA TYR A 440 -40.80 -70.26 8.82
C TYR A 440 -39.90 -71.41 9.28
N ALA A 441 -39.06 -71.17 10.30
CA ALA A 441 -38.12 -72.16 10.81
C ALA A 441 -38.84 -73.34 11.47
N GLY A 442 -39.94 -73.09 12.20
CA GLY A 442 -40.80 -74.13 12.75
C GLY A 442 -41.44 -74.99 11.65
N ALA A 443 -42.00 -74.37 10.61
CA ALA A 443 -42.61 -75.09 9.49
C ALA A 443 -41.58 -75.96 8.75
N ARG A 444 -40.44 -75.39 8.32
CA ARG A 444 -39.38 -76.12 7.62
C ARG A 444 -38.80 -77.26 8.48
N THR A 445 -38.55 -77.02 9.77
CA THR A 445 -38.08 -78.06 10.70
C THR A 445 -39.10 -79.18 10.88
N SER A 446 -40.40 -78.85 10.88
CA SER A 446 -41.47 -79.85 11.02
C SER A 446 -41.58 -80.74 9.77
N SER A 447 -41.54 -80.15 8.57
CA SER A 447 -41.51 -80.90 7.30
C SER A 447 -40.29 -81.83 7.21
N LEU A 448 -39.09 -81.30 7.49
CA LEU A 448 -37.86 -82.11 7.50
C LEU A 448 -37.89 -83.22 8.57
N GLY A 449 -38.43 -82.93 9.76
CA GLY A 449 -38.60 -83.90 10.84
C GLY A 449 -39.61 -85.01 10.51
N ALA A 450 -40.61 -84.72 9.69
CA ALA A 450 -41.55 -85.70 9.14
C ALA A 450 -41.00 -86.48 7.93
N GLY A 451 -39.77 -86.19 7.48
CA GLY A 451 -39.17 -86.79 6.28
C GLY A 451 -39.79 -86.31 4.96
N GLN A 452 -40.48 -85.17 4.99
CA GLN A 452 -41.11 -84.56 3.81
C GLN A 452 -40.20 -83.49 3.20
N ASP A 453 -40.24 -83.35 1.88
CA ASP A 453 -39.67 -82.20 1.19
C ASP A 453 -40.44 -80.93 1.60
N PRO A 454 -39.80 -79.88 2.16
CA PRO A 454 -40.46 -78.62 2.48
C PRO A 454 -41.04 -77.89 1.25
N GLY A 455 -40.58 -78.24 0.04
CA GLY A 455 -41.12 -77.72 -1.22
C GLY A 455 -40.78 -76.25 -1.48
N PRO A 456 -41.32 -75.67 -2.58
CA PRO A 456 -40.96 -74.33 -3.01
C PRO A 456 -41.41 -73.23 -2.05
N GLU A 457 -42.49 -73.45 -1.29
CA GLU A 457 -43.04 -72.48 -0.34
C GLU A 457 -42.18 -72.27 0.91
N LEU A 458 -41.39 -73.27 1.31
CA LEU A 458 -40.46 -73.21 2.43
C LEU A 458 -38.99 -73.19 1.99
N SER A 459 -38.72 -72.99 0.69
CA SER A 459 -37.37 -73.01 0.10
C SER A 459 -36.43 -71.93 0.65
N ASP A 460 -36.97 -70.78 1.06
CA ASP A 460 -36.34 -69.76 1.89
C ASP A 460 -37.42 -68.87 2.55
N VAL A 461 -37.04 -67.97 3.48
CA VAL A 461 -38.00 -67.08 4.15
C VAL A 461 -38.62 -66.00 3.24
N LEU A 462 -37.97 -65.65 2.12
CA LEU A 462 -38.53 -64.75 1.11
C LEU A 462 -39.65 -65.45 0.30
N ALA A 463 -39.50 -66.74 0.02
CA ALA A 463 -40.56 -67.59 -0.51
C ALA A 463 -41.72 -67.68 0.48
N PHE A 464 -41.46 -68.01 1.74
CA PHE A 464 -42.48 -68.08 2.80
C PHE A 464 -43.26 -66.75 2.92
N ALA A 465 -42.58 -65.60 2.96
CA ALA A 465 -43.20 -64.27 3.02
C ALA A 465 -43.95 -63.83 1.74
N ARG A 466 -43.91 -64.62 0.65
CA ARG A 466 -44.76 -64.45 -0.54
C ARG A 466 -46.05 -65.26 -0.48
N THR A 467 -46.05 -66.37 0.25
CA THR A 467 -47.20 -67.30 0.32
C THR A 467 -48.41 -66.71 1.06
N GLY A 468 -48.18 -65.92 2.11
CA GLY A 468 -49.25 -65.50 3.03
C GLY A 468 -49.70 -66.59 4.01
N GLN A 469 -48.99 -67.71 4.10
CA GLN A 469 -49.25 -68.83 5.02
C GLN A 469 -49.25 -68.39 6.51
N PRO A 470 -49.82 -69.18 7.43
CA PRO A 470 -49.81 -68.93 8.88
C PRO A 470 -48.45 -68.44 9.41
N GLY A 471 -48.40 -67.19 9.89
CA GLY A 471 -47.18 -66.58 10.43
C GLY A 471 -46.34 -65.77 9.43
N SER A 472 -46.72 -65.69 8.14
CA SER A 472 -46.18 -64.72 7.18
C SER A 472 -46.68 -63.29 7.48
N LEU A 473 -46.15 -62.65 8.53
CA LEU A 473 -46.62 -61.35 9.01
C LEU A 473 -46.03 -60.15 8.25
N ILE A 474 -44.83 -60.31 7.67
CA ILE A 474 -44.11 -59.21 6.98
C ILE A 474 -44.21 -59.25 5.45
N SER A 475 -43.77 -58.16 4.82
CA SER A 475 -43.68 -58.06 3.36
C SER A 475 -42.43 -58.73 2.81
N ALA A 476 -42.58 -59.59 1.79
CA ALA A 476 -41.45 -60.11 1.01
C ALA A 476 -40.53 -59.00 0.49
N ASN A 477 -41.08 -57.80 0.20
CA ASN A 477 -40.33 -56.67 -0.36
C ASN A 477 -39.40 -55.98 0.65
N ILE A 478 -39.40 -56.37 1.93
CA ILE A 478 -38.42 -55.92 2.93
C ILE A 478 -37.34 -56.95 3.25
N ILE A 479 -37.41 -58.16 2.69
CA ILE A 479 -36.42 -59.23 2.90
C ILE A 479 -35.40 -59.21 1.75
N ALA A 480 -34.12 -59.27 2.08
CA ALA A 480 -33.03 -59.53 1.15
C ALA A 480 -32.24 -60.74 1.65
N LEU A 481 -32.05 -61.77 0.81
CA LEU A 481 -31.33 -62.99 1.18
C LEU A 481 -29.80 -62.84 1.12
N ALA A 482 -29.30 -61.75 0.53
CA ALA A 482 -27.89 -61.44 0.39
C ALA A 482 -27.63 -59.92 0.51
N GLU A 483 -26.41 -59.56 0.89
CA GLU A 483 -25.86 -58.22 0.74
C GLU A 483 -25.21 -58.05 -0.63
N SER A 484 -25.06 -56.80 -1.08
CA SER A 484 -24.42 -56.49 -2.37
C SER A 484 -22.98 -57.00 -2.49
N ASP A 485 -22.54 -57.36 -3.71
CA ASP A 485 -21.19 -57.85 -4.00
C ASP A 485 -20.07 -56.97 -3.42
N THR A 486 -20.27 -55.64 -3.44
CA THR A 486 -19.33 -54.65 -2.86
C THR A 486 -19.18 -54.76 -1.34
N VAL A 487 -20.22 -55.21 -0.63
CA VAL A 487 -20.18 -55.51 0.81
C VAL A 487 -19.59 -56.90 1.06
N THR A 488 -19.92 -57.87 0.21
CA THR A 488 -19.47 -59.27 0.32
C THR A 488 -17.97 -59.44 0.00
N THR A 489 -17.44 -58.68 -0.96
CA THR A 489 -16.02 -58.71 -1.37
C THR A 489 -15.10 -57.84 -0.52
N ASN A 490 -15.62 -56.79 0.12
CA ASN A 490 -14.83 -55.91 0.99
C ASN A 490 -14.78 -56.44 2.42
N GLU A 491 -13.64 -56.97 2.84
CA GLU A 491 -13.49 -57.63 4.14
C GLU A 491 -13.88 -56.74 5.35
N ARG A 492 -13.67 -55.41 5.31
CA ARG A 492 -14.16 -54.49 6.38
C ARG A 492 -15.69 -54.51 6.47
N LEU A 493 -16.36 -54.42 5.31
CA LEU A 493 -17.82 -54.38 5.24
C LEU A 493 -18.43 -55.74 5.54
N ARG A 494 -17.75 -56.83 5.14
CA ARG A 494 -18.09 -58.22 5.44
C ARG A 494 -17.99 -58.55 6.92
N GLN A 495 -16.88 -58.18 7.58
CA GLN A 495 -16.70 -58.35 9.03
C GLN A 495 -17.79 -57.65 9.85
N ALA A 496 -18.30 -56.50 9.39
CA ALA A 496 -19.41 -55.81 10.03
C ALA A 496 -20.75 -56.56 9.98
N ARG A 497 -20.90 -57.59 9.10
CA ARG A 497 -22.04 -58.54 9.09
C ARG A 497 -21.67 -59.91 9.67
N THR A 498 -20.47 -60.08 10.20
CA THR A 498 -20.08 -61.34 10.84
C THR A 498 -20.50 -61.29 12.32
N PHE A 499 -21.39 -62.20 12.74
CA PHE A 499 -21.95 -62.26 14.10
C PHE A 499 -21.78 -63.64 14.73
N ARG A 500 -22.13 -63.79 16.02
CA ARG A 500 -21.93 -65.04 16.77
C ARG A 500 -22.93 -66.14 16.35
N VAL A 501 -22.46 -67.38 16.29
CA VAL A 501 -23.26 -68.60 16.10
C VAL A 501 -22.78 -69.69 17.06
N ALA A 502 -23.55 -70.77 17.24
CA ALA A 502 -23.06 -71.89 18.04
C ALA A 502 -21.93 -72.65 17.31
N PRO A 503 -20.94 -73.23 18.01
CA PRO A 503 -19.85 -73.99 17.39
C PRO A 503 -20.28 -75.17 16.49
N ARG A 504 -21.50 -75.69 16.69
CA ARG A 504 -22.12 -76.72 15.83
C ARG A 504 -22.48 -76.23 14.42
N THR A 505 -22.75 -74.94 14.26
CA THR A 505 -23.09 -74.30 12.98
C THR A 505 -21.82 -73.85 12.26
N ASN A 506 -20.90 -73.22 12.99
CA ASN A 506 -19.56 -72.89 12.51
C ASN A 506 -18.53 -73.04 13.64
N PRO A 507 -17.48 -73.88 13.51
CA PRO A 507 -16.47 -74.09 14.54
C PRO A 507 -15.73 -72.83 15.02
N ALA A 508 -15.71 -71.75 14.22
CA ALA A 508 -15.13 -70.47 14.62
C ALA A 508 -16.03 -69.66 15.60
N GLY A 509 -17.25 -70.13 15.89
CA GLY A 509 -18.23 -69.47 16.76
C GLY A 509 -18.80 -68.16 16.19
N ARG A 510 -18.47 -67.82 14.94
CA ARG A 510 -18.99 -66.66 14.20
C ARG A 510 -19.18 -67.02 12.73
N ASP A 511 -20.19 -66.42 12.09
CA ASP A 511 -20.45 -66.59 10.65
C ASP A 511 -21.00 -65.30 10.03
N TYR A 512 -21.17 -65.25 8.71
CA TYR A 512 -21.55 -64.08 7.92
C TYR A 512 -23.06 -64.01 7.61
N PHE A 513 -23.71 -62.93 8.05
CA PHE A 513 -25.15 -62.73 7.98
C PHE A 513 -25.49 -61.78 6.82
N GLY A 514 -25.37 -62.29 5.59
CA GLY A 514 -25.73 -61.55 4.37
C GLY A 514 -27.24 -61.31 4.26
N ALA A 515 -28.06 -62.23 4.77
CA ALA A 515 -29.51 -62.08 4.76
C ALA A 515 -29.98 -61.05 5.80
N HIS A 516 -30.91 -60.19 5.42
CA HIS A 516 -31.40 -59.10 6.26
C HIS A 516 -32.82 -58.66 5.93
N ILE A 517 -33.46 -58.00 6.89
CA ILE A 517 -34.81 -57.46 6.81
C ILE A 517 -34.75 -55.95 7.09
N ALA A 518 -35.25 -55.14 6.16
CA ALA A 518 -35.27 -53.68 6.26
C ALA A 518 -36.54 -53.20 6.99
N LEU A 519 -36.39 -52.69 8.20
CA LEU A 519 -37.51 -52.14 8.98
C LEU A 519 -37.94 -50.76 8.44
N GLU A 520 -36.96 -50.03 7.90
CA GLU A 520 -37.10 -48.77 7.16
C GLU A 520 -36.13 -48.83 5.96
N ARG A 521 -36.54 -48.29 4.82
CA ARG A 521 -35.83 -48.44 3.54
C ARG A 521 -35.24 -47.15 3.00
N PHE A 522 -35.84 -46.01 3.32
CA PHE A 522 -35.57 -44.73 2.65
C PHE A 522 -35.06 -43.64 3.59
N LYS A 523 -35.51 -43.63 4.86
CA LYS A 523 -35.10 -42.62 5.85
C LYS A 523 -34.02 -43.15 6.79
N ALA A 524 -32.90 -42.44 6.93
CA ALA A 524 -31.88 -42.74 7.94
C ALA A 524 -32.47 -42.66 9.37
N PRO A 525 -32.03 -43.46 10.35
CA PRO A 525 -30.94 -44.46 10.33
C PRO A 525 -31.20 -45.78 9.56
N ALA A 526 -32.34 -45.92 8.85
CA ALA A 526 -32.70 -47.08 8.02
C ALA A 526 -32.43 -48.45 8.68
N PRO A 527 -32.99 -48.72 9.87
CA PRO A 527 -32.67 -49.90 10.66
C PRO A 527 -32.95 -51.24 9.97
N ARG A 528 -32.08 -52.21 10.26
CA ARG A 528 -32.07 -53.56 9.69
C ARG A 528 -31.92 -54.62 10.78
N LEU A 529 -32.53 -55.78 10.53
CA LEU A 529 -32.32 -57.02 11.25
C LEU A 529 -31.51 -57.96 10.34
N HIS A 530 -30.32 -58.40 10.76
CA HIS A 530 -29.52 -59.39 10.02
C HIS A 530 -29.70 -60.78 10.62
N PHE A 531 -29.94 -61.77 9.75
CA PHE A 531 -30.18 -63.16 10.12
C PHE A 531 -29.32 -64.13 9.30
N LEU A 532 -29.21 -65.36 9.79
CA LEU A 532 -28.59 -66.48 9.10
C LEU A 532 -29.51 -67.69 9.23
N ASP A 533 -29.88 -68.28 8.10
CA ASP A 533 -30.66 -69.50 8.06
C ASP A 533 -29.74 -70.72 8.20
N ASP A 534 -29.95 -71.51 9.26
CA ASP A 534 -29.26 -72.78 9.53
C ASP A 534 -30.30 -73.91 9.77
N THR A 535 -31.53 -73.74 9.26
CA THR A 535 -32.64 -74.69 9.46
C THR A 535 -32.32 -76.08 8.94
N ASP A 536 -31.68 -76.20 7.78
CA ASP A 536 -31.27 -77.47 7.16
C ASP A 536 -30.25 -78.29 7.98
N ARG A 537 -29.60 -77.67 8.98
CA ARG A 537 -28.59 -78.33 9.83
C ARG A 537 -28.98 -78.41 11.29
N THR A 538 -29.58 -77.36 11.83
CA THR A 538 -29.89 -77.24 13.27
C THR A 538 -31.32 -76.79 13.56
N GLY A 539 -32.21 -76.73 12.57
CA GLY A 539 -33.61 -76.30 12.75
C GLY A 539 -33.77 -74.87 13.28
N THR A 540 -32.71 -74.06 13.17
CA THR A 540 -32.57 -72.78 13.86
C THR A 540 -32.27 -71.65 12.87
N VAL A 541 -32.90 -70.49 13.02
CA VAL A 541 -32.47 -69.24 12.39
C VAL A 541 -31.74 -68.38 13.42
N TYR A 542 -30.51 -67.96 13.13
CA TYR A 542 -29.78 -67.04 13.98
C TYR A 542 -30.16 -65.59 13.68
N VAL A 543 -30.29 -64.75 14.71
CA VAL A 543 -30.47 -63.30 14.56
C VAL A 543 -29.27 -62.60 15.18
N GLY A 544 -28.37 -62.12 14.33
CA GLY A 544 -27.03 -61.67 14.72
C GLY A 544 -26.90 -60.16 14.96
N TYR A 545 -27.84 -59.36 14.43
CA TYR A 545 -27.86 -57.92 14.63
C TYR A 545 -29.27 -57.34 14.45
N LEU A 546 -29.59 -56.35 15.28
CA LEU A 546 -30.73 -55.45 15.12
C LEU A 546 -30.23 -54.04 15.48
N GLY A 547 -30.40 -53.07 14.57
CA GLY A 547 -29.85 -51.73 14.77
C GLY A 547 -29.92 -50.87 13.51
N ALA A 548 -29.22 -49.73 13.53
CA ALA A 548 -29.06 -48.83 12.38
C ALA A 548 -28.40 -49.52 11.16
N HIS A 549 -28.47 -48.89 9.98
CA HIS A 549 -27.83 -49.44 8.79
C HIS A 549 -26.31 -49.59 8.96
N LEU A 550 -25.80 -50.83 8.87
CA LEU A 550 -24.37 -51.14 8.95
C LEU A 550 -23.57 -50.44 7.83
N PRO A 551 -22.28 -50.08 8.03
CA PRO A 551 -21.48 -49.31 7.07
C PRO A 551 -21.47 -49.87 5.64
N THR A 552 -21.32 -48.97 4.66
CA THR A 552 -21.33 -49.31 3.22
C THR A 552 -20.17 -48.63 2.50
N SER A 553 -19.99 -48.90 1.21
CA SER A 553 -19.02 -48.14 0.37
C SER A 553 -19.38 -46.66 0.16
N LYS A 554 -20.58 -46.21 0.59
CA LYS A 554 -21.03 -44.81 0.55
C LYS A 554 -21.05 -44.13 1.93
N THR A 555 -20.71 -44.86 2.99
CA THR A 555 -20.63 -44.36 4.37
C THR A 555 -19.28 -44.74 4.98
N ASN A 556 -18.37 -43.77 5.04
CA ASN A 556 -17.02 -43.94 5.61
C ASN A 556 -17.09 -44.26 7.10
#